data_AF-A0A7C4QPX2-F1
#
_entry.id   AF-A0A7C4QPX2-F1
#
_cell.length_a   1.000
_cell.length_b   1.000
_cell.length_c   1.000
_cell.angle_alpha   90.00
_cell.angle_beta   90.00
_cell.angle_gamma   90.00
#
_symmetry.space_group_name_H-M   'P 1'
#
loop_
_entity.id
_entity.type
_entity.pdbx_description
1 polymer ?
#
loop_
_entity_poly.entity_id
_entity_poly.type
_entity_poly.pdbx_seq_one_letter_code
_entity_poly.pdbx_strand_id
1 'polypeptide(L)'
;MTKELYRYTFPPHVPVEEIEATLLLALWGAESLHGESQVRLDAAHFLDPDRRACVIDAGTPVGRDVNRLFVGFVRREFGSEAFKVERVDALHNHQPEEVHA
;
A
#
# COMPACT_ATOMS: atom_id res chain seq x y z
N MET A 1 0.03 20.72 0.53
CA MET A 1 0.45 19.44 1.17
C MET A 1 0.73 18.45 0.06
N THR A 2 1.97 18.01 -0.08
CA THR A 2 2.38 16.98 -1.03
C THR A 2 1.99 15.61 -0.48
N LYS A 3 1.10 14.89 -1.16
CA LYS A 3 0.80 13.50 -0.81
C LYS A 3 2.04 12.65 -1.06
N GLU A 4 2.48 11.88 -0.07
CA GLU A 4 3.61 10.97 -0.20
C GLU A 4 3.09 9.56 -0.43
N LEU A 5 2.66 9.27 -1.65
CA LEU A 5 2.09 7.97 -2.00
C LEU A 5 3.19 7.03 -2.48
N TYR A 6 3.19 5.80 -1.98
CA TYR A 6 4.02 4.72 -2.51
C TYR A 6 3.13 3.68 -3.17
N ARG A 7 3.44 3.35 -4.44
CA ARG A 7 2.81 2.24 -5.16
C ARG A 7 3.73 1.04 -5.15
N TYR A 8 3.19 -0.07 -4.70
CA TYR A 8 3.77 -1.39 -4.74
C TYR A 8 3.11 -2.18 -5.85
N THR A 9 3.88 -2.76 -6.76
CA THR A 9 3.37 -3.63 -7.83
C THR A 9 3.95 -5.02 -7.69
N PHE A 10 3.12 -6.04 -7.85
CA PHE A 10 3.47 -7.42 -7.55
C PHE A 10 3.49 -8.30 -8.81
N PRO A 11 4.50 -9.16 -8.97
CA PRO A 11 4.57 -10.09 -10.09
C PRO A 11 3.51 -11.20 -9.96
N PRO A 12 3.21 -11.92 -11.07
CA PRO A 12 2.17 -12.97 -11.09
C PRO A 12 2.33 -14.11 -10.07
N HIS A 13 3.56 -14.36 -9.60
CA HIS A 13 3.84 -15.47 -8.68
C HIS A 13 3.47 -15.19 -7.22
N VAL A 14 3.20 -13.94 -6.84
CA VAL A 14 2.76 -13.57 -5.48
C VAL A 14 1.23 -13.50 -5.48
N PRO A 15 0.49 -14.44 -4.86
CA PRO A 15 -0.97 -14.46 -4.89
C PRO A 15 -1.56 -13.16 -4.34
N VAL A 16 -2.68 -12.70 -4.90
CA VAL A 16 -3.27 -11.41 -4.51
C VAL A 16 -3.90 -11.50 -3.12
N GLU A 17 -4.47 -12.65 -2.80
CA GLU A 17 -5.04 -12.98 -1.49
C GLU A 17 -3.97 -12.89 -0.39
N GLU A 18 -2.76 -13.31 -0.70
CA GLU A 18 -1.62 -13.21 0.21
C GLU A 18 -1.16 -11.75 0.37
N ILE A 19 -1.14 -10.95 -0.70
CA ILE A 19 -0.84 -9.51 -0.63
C ILE A 19 -1.85 -8.79 0.28
N GLU A 20 -3.14 -9.12 0.13
CA GLU A 20 -4.23 -8.59 0.95
C GLU A 20 -4.05 -8.99 2.42
N ALA A 21 -3.76 -10.26 2.69
CA ALA A 21 -3.50 -10.75 4.04
C ALA A 21 -2.28 -10.08 4.68
N THR A 22 -1.18 -9.89 3.94
CA THR A 22 0.01 -9.19 4.42
C THR A 22 -0.28 -7.71 4.70
N LEU A 23 -1.10 -7.05 3.88
CA LEU A 23 -1.53 -5.67 4.12
C LEU A 23 -2.35 -5.56 5.41
N LEU A 24 -3.30 -6.47 5.61
CA LEU A 24 -4.10 -6.52 6.84
C LEU A 24 -3.22 -6.75 8.07
N LEU A 25 -2.22 -7.64 7.98
CA LEU A 25 -1.26 -7.87 9.05
C LEU A 25 -0.42 -6.62 9.37
N ALA A 26 -0.02 -5.86 8.35
CA ALA A 26 0.68 -4.59 8.54
C ALA A 26 -0.20 -3.54 9.24
N LEU A 27 -1.50 -3.48 8.92
CA LEU A 27 -2.45 -2.62 9.60
C LEU A 27 -2.58 -3.01 11.07
N TRP A 28 -2.82 -4.28 11.40
CA TRP A 28 -2.87 -4.75 12.81
C TRP A 28 -1.58 -4.48 13.59
N GLY A 29 -0.43 -4.62 12.92
CA GLY A 29 0.86 -4.24 13.50
C GLY A 29 0.90 -2.74 13.85
N ALA A 30 0.43 -1.88 12.95
CA ALA A 30 0.32 -0.45 13.22
C ALA A 30 -0.73 -0.13 14.30
N GLU A 31 -1.84 -0.86 14.35
CA GLU A 31 -2.87 -0.69 15.38
C GLU A 31 -2.33 -1.00 16.77
N SER A 32 -1.39 -1.94 16.88
CA SER A 32 -0.69 -2.25 18.12
C SER A 32 0.22 -1.11 18.60
N LEU A 33 0.64 -0.21 17.70
CA LEU A 33 1.52 0.93 17.99
C LEU A 33 0.74 2.23 18.22
N HIS A 34 -0.32 2.44 17.44
CA HIS A 34 -1.03 3.73 17.34
C HIS A 34 -2.50 3.65 17.80
N GLY A 35 -3.04 2.44 17.99
CA GLY A 35 -4.45 2.20 18.24
C GLY A 35 -5.29 2.19 16.96
N GLU A 36 -6.34 1.36 16.95
CA GLU A 36 -7.22 1.11 15.79
C GLU A 36 -7.79 2.40 15.18
N SER A 37 -8.36 3.28 16.02
CA SER A 37 -8.99 4.52 15.55
C SER A 37 -8.02 5.44 14.83
N GLN A 38 -6.77 5.52 15.30
CA GLN A 38 -5.77 6.38 14.67
C GLN A 38 -5.30 5.79 13.33
N VAL A 39 -5.09 4.47 13.28
CA VAL A 39 -4.74 3.79 12.02
C VAL A 39 -5.78 4.01 10.95
N ARG A 40 -7.07 3.87 11.30
CA ARG A 40 -8.18 4.11 10.36
C ARG A 40 -8.22 5.52 9.79
N LEU A 41 -7.78 6.53 10.56
CA LEU A 41 -7.78 7.94 10.11
C LEU A 41 -6.52 8.30 9.31
N ASP A 42 -5.37 7.75 9.69
CA ASP A 42 -4.08 8.23 9.23
C ASP A 42 -3.37 7.30 8.23
N ALA A 43 -3.81 6.05 8.07
CA ALA A 43 -3.21 5.07 7.15
C ALA A 43 -4.04 4.85 5.88
N ALA A 44 -4.20 5.88 5.07
CA ALA A 44 -4.89 5.76 3.79
C ALA A 44 -4.15 4.76 2.87
N HIS A 45 -4.88 3.79 2.34
CA HIS A 45 -4.34 2.76 1.45
C HIS A 45 -5.40 2.28 0.46
N PHE A 46 -4.95 1.66 -0.62
CA PHE A 46 -5.81 1.06 -1.64
C PHE A 46 -5.11 -0.13 -2.29
N LEU A 47 -5.75 -1.30 -2.29
CA LEU A 47 -5.32 -2.48 -3.03
C LEU A 47 -6.21 -2.64 -4.26
N ASP A 48 -5.58 -2.75 -5.43
CA ASP A 48 -6.21 -3.04 -6.71
C ASP A 48 -5.83 -4.49 -7.11
N PRO A 49 -6.73 -5.47 -6.93
CA PRO A 49 -6.48 -6.87 -7.25
C PRO A 49 -6.18 -7.10 -8.74
N ASP A 50 -6.91 -6.39 -9.61
CA ASP A 50 -6.81 -6.56 -11.06
C ASP A 50 -5.46 -6.07 -11.58
N ARG A 51 -5.00 -4.94 -11.05
CA ARG A 51 -3.66 -4.38 -11.38
C ARG A 51 -2.54 -4.95 -10.51
N ARG A 52 -2.85 -5.79 -9.53
CA ARG A 52 -1.92 -6.37 -8.55
C ARG A 52 -1.03 -5.28 -7.94
N ALA A 53 -1.69 -4.20 -7.50
CA ALA A 53 -1.02 -3.00 -7.03
C ALA A 53 -1.60 -2.51 -5.70
N CYS A 54 -0.73 -2.19 -4.75
CA CYS A 54 -1.11 -1.58 -3.48
C CYS A 54 -0.55 -0.16 -3.42
N VAL A 55 -1.36 0.82 -3.04
CA VAL A 55 -0.92 2.19 -2.78
C VAL A 55 -1.10 2.47 -1.30
N ILE A 56 -0.06 3.01 -0.66
CA ILE A 56 -0.10 3.37 0.75
C ILE A 56 0.40 4.81 0.89
N ASP A 57 -0.37 5.66 1.57
CA ASP A 57 0.02 7.02 1.92
C ASP A 57 1.02 7.00 3.08
N ALA A 58 2.12 7.74 2.93
CA ALA A 58 3.17 7.93 3.91
C ALA A 58 3.24 9.38 4.43
N GLY A 59 2.23 10.20 4.15
CA GLY A 59 2.13 11.58 4.61
C GLY A 59 2.01 11.72 6.14
N THR A 60 1.57 10.66 6.83
CA THR A 60 1.42 10.61 8.29
C THR A 60 2.49 9.70 8.93
N PRO A 61 2.78 9.84 10.24
CA PRO A 61 3.62 8.88 10.96
C PRO A 61 3.08 7.44 10.88
N VAL A 62 1.77 7.28 11.03
CA VAL A 62 1.09 5.98 10.95
C VAL A 62 1.27 5.35 9.57
N GLY A 63 1.01 6.09 8.50
CA GLY A 63 1.18 5.62 7.12
C GLY A 63 2.61 5.20 6.81
N ARG A 64 3.62 5.91 7.35
CA ARG A 64 5.03 5.50 7.25
C ARG A 64 5.30 4.16 7.94
N ASP A 65 4.71 3.92 9.11
CA ASP A 65 4.90 2.66 9.82
C ASP A 65 4.18 1.51 9.12
N VAL A 66 2.98 1.72 8.58
CA VAL A 66 2.30 0.73 7.73
C VAL A 66 3.16 0.38 6.51
N ASN A 67 3.74 1.37 5.82
CA ASN A 67 4.67 1.10 4.71
C ASN A 67 5.86 0.22 5.14
N ARG A 68 6.47 0.51 6.28
CA ARG A 68 7.62 -0.26 6.81
C ARG A 68 7.23 -1.68 7.17
N LEU A 69 6.12 -1.86 7.87
CA LEU A 69 5.60 -3.18 8.26
C LEU A 69 5.26 -4.00 7.02
N PHE A 70 4.50 -3.43 6.09
CA PHE A 70 4.11 -4.09 4.85
C PHE A 70 5.32 -4.56 4.04
N VAL A 71 6.29 -3.68 3.79
CA VAL A 71 7.54 -4.05 3.10
C VAL A 71 8.30 -5.14 3.87
N GLY A 72 8.40 -5.03 5.19
CA GLY A 72 9.07 -6.01 6.03
C GLY A 72 8.45 -7.40 5.93
N PHE A 73 7.12 -7.48 5.97
CA PHE A 73 6.37 -8.73 5.89
C PHE A 73 6.43 -9.33 4.49
N VAL A 74 6.15 -8.55 3.44
CA VAL A 74 6.23 -9.01 2.04
C VAL A 74 7.62 -9.59 1.74
N ARG A 75 8.70 -8.92 2.17
CA ARG A 75 10.08 -9.41 1.96
C ARG A 75 10.35 -10.73 2.67
N ARG A 76 9.82 -10.90 3.87
CA ARG A 76 10.05 -12.09 4.69
C ARG A 76 9.27 -13.29 4.17
N GLU A 77 8.12 -13.05 3.58
CA GLU A 77 7.20 -14.07 3.10
C GLU A 77 7.51 -14.50 1.66
N PHE A 78 7.79 -13.54 0.78
CA PHE A 78 7.91 -13.77 -0.67
C PHE A 78 9.31 -13.45 -1.23
N GLY A 79 10.21 -12.90 -0.42
CA GLY A 79 11.58 -12.54 -0.83
C GLY A 79 11.74 -11.08 -1.30
N SER A 80 12.98 -10.68 -1.59
CA SER A 80 13.31 -9.28 -1.93
C SER A 80 12.74 -8.81 -3.27
N GLU A 81 12.56 -9.73 -4.22
CA GLU A 81 12.09 -9.46 -5.59
C GLU A 81 10.57 -9.58 -5.73
N ALA A 82 9.85 -9.75 -4.60
CA ALA A 82 8.41 -9.98 -4.59
C ALA A 82 7.57 -8.74 -4.95
N PHE A 83 8.19 -7.57 -5.03
CA PHE A 83 7.49 -6.34 -5.42
C PHE A 83 8.47 -5.32 -5.99
N LYS A 84 7.91 -4.37 -6.74
CA LYS A 84 8.57 -3.09 -7.06
C LYS A 84 7.86 -1.98 -6.32
N VAL A 85 8.60 -0.96 -5.93
CA VAL A 85 8.05 0.23 -5.27
C VAL A 85 8.42 1.48 -6.03
N GLU A 86 7.45 2.36 -6.23
CA GLU A 86 7.64 3.70 -6.79
C GLU A 86 6.94 4.73 -5.92
N ARG A 87 7.52 5.94 -5.87
CA ARG A 87 6.82 7.10 -5.31
C ARG A 87 5.90 7.66 -6.38
N VAL A 88 4.63 7.88 -6.05
CA VAL A 88 3.65 8.46 -6.96
C VAL A 88 3.50 9.94 -6.65
N ASP A 89 3.89 10.78 -7.60
CA ASP A 89 3.63 12.21 -7.51
C ASP A 89 2.16 12.49 -7.84
N ALA A 90 1.45 13.13 -6.90
CA ALA A 90 0.02 13.45 -7.02
C ALA A 90 -0.34 14.37 -8.21
N LEU A 91 0.65 14.87 -8.96
CA LEU A 91 0.44 15.72 -10.13
C LEU A 91 0.21 14.94 -11.44
N HIS A 92 0.43 13.62 -11.49
CA HIS A 92 0.58 12.94 -12.78
C HIS A 92 -0.44 11.86 -13.19
N ASN A 93 -1.50 11.52 -12.44
CA ASN A 93 -2.40 10.42 -12.89
C ASN A 93 -3.89 10.61 -12.56
N HIS A 94 -4.51 11.63 -13.14
CA HIS A 94 -5.94 11.58 -13.46
C HIS A 94 -6.15 11.97 -14.93
N GLN A 95 -6.11 10.99 -15.83
CA GLN A 95 -7.05 11.03 -16.95
C GLN A 95 -8.24 10.18 -16.50
N PRO A 96 -9.40 10.80 -16.20
CA PRO A 96 -10.65 10.07 -16.24
C PRO A 96 -10.80 9.57 -17.68
N GLU A 97 -10.95 8.27 -17.88
CA GLU A 97 -11.44 7.74 -19.15
C GLU A 97 -12.80 8.38 -19.39
N GLU A 98 -12.85 9.32 -20.33
CA GLU A 98 -14.10 9.86 -20.85
C GLU A 98 -14.91 8.68 -21.38
N VAL A 99 -16.00 8.38 -20.69
CA VAL A 99 -17.07 7.49 -21.17
C VAL A 99 -17.58 8.09 -22.48
N HIS A 100 -17.10 7.57 -23.62
CA HIS A 100 -17.72 7.85 -24.91
C HIS A 100 -19.05 7.09 -24.99
N ALA A 101 -20.12 7.88 -25.02
CA ALA A 101 -21.48 7.48 -25.36
C ALA A 101 -21.65 7.30 -26.88
#